data_AF-A0A259CXQ5-F1
#
_entry.id   AF-A0A259CXQ5-F1
#
_cell.length_a   1.000
_cell.length_b   1.000
_cell.length_c   1.000
_cell.angle_alpha   90.00
_cell.angle_beta   90.00
_cell.angle_gamma   90.00
#
_symmetry.space_group_name_H-M   'P 1'
#
loop_
_entity.id
_entity.type
_entity.pdbx_description
1 polymer ?
#
loop_
_entity_poly.entity_id
_entity_poly.type
_entity_poly.pdbx_seq_one_letter_code
_entity_poly.pdbx_strand_id
1 'polypeptide(L)'
;MIQLIIVGGLVFFVAYYWYAMRQSERRLKQLLASSEIALAKPSYRCVKIEYGNQACQQVKSFQAKPILVNDAPRLPLPDCHVTQCDCKFIRFDDRRSGEDRRMSAAEAVANAKIYADKRVRRDRRRASLQQFLTGSSRNFSRSV
;
A
#
# COMPACT_ATOMS: atom_id res chain seq x y z
N MET A 1 22.16 13.59 58.23
CA MET A 1 22.79 13.46 56.88
C MET A 1 22.40 12.17 56.18
N ILE A 2 22.69 10.98 56.73
CA ILE A 2 22.39 9.68 56.08
C ILE A 2 20.89 9.47 55.80
N GLN A 3 20.01 9.81 56.76
CA GLN A 3 18.57 9.67 56.58
C GLN A 3 18.01 10.50 55.41
N LEU A 4 18.55 11.69 55.14
CA LEU A 4 18.09 12.54 54.02
C LEU A 4 18.49 11.94 52.66
N ILE A 5 19.64 11.27 52.59
CA ILE A 5 20.11 10.60 51.37
C ILE A 5 19.22 9.39 51.06
N ILE A 6 18.86 8.60 52.07
CA ILE A 6 17.97 7.44 51.91
C ILE A 6 16.59 7.88 51.41
N VAL A 7 16.00 8.91 52.03
CA VAL A 7 14.68 9.43 51.63
C VAL A 7 14.73 10.01 50.22
N GLY A 8 15.76 10.80 49.88
CA GLY A 8 15.93 11.34 48.53
C GLY A 8 16.08 10.25 47.47
N GLY A 9 16.85 9.21 47.76
CA GLY A 9 17.00 8.05 46.88
C GLY A 9 15.68 7.29 46.69
N LEU A 10 14.91 7.09 47.76
CA LEU A 10 13.63 6.38 47.70
C LEU A 10 12.60 7.17 46.86
N VAL A 11 12.51 8.49 47.06
CA VAL A 11 11.64 9.36 46.26
C VAL A 11 12.06 9.35 44.79
N PHE A 12 13.36 9.43 44.50
CA PHE A 12 13.87 9.38 43.14
C PHE A 12 13.56 8.03 42.48
N PHE A 13 13.75 6.92 43.19
CA PHE A 13 13.42 5.59 42.68
C PHE A 13 11.92 5.45 42.40
N VAL A 14 11.05 5.88 43.31
CA VAL A 14 9.59 5.84 43.10
C VAL A 14 9.19 6.70 41.91
N ALA A 15 9.72 7.93 41.80
CA ALA A 15 9.45 8.81 40.67
C ALA A 15 9.97 8.21 39.33
N TYR A 16 11.16 7.60 39.34
CA TYR A 16 11.73 6.92 38.20
C TYR A 16 10.90 5.70 37.78
N TYR A 17 10.52 4.84 38.73
CA TYR A 17 9.66 3.67 38.46
C TYR A 17 8.29 4.10 37.93
N TRP A 18 7.69 5.14 38.51
CA TRP A 18 6.43 5.69 38.03
C TRP A 18 6.56 6.25 36.60
N TYR A 19 7.63 6.98 36.31
CA TYR A 19 7.91 7.50 34.97
C TYR A 19 8.13 6.37 33.96
N ALA A 20 8.93 5.36 34.31
CA ALA A 20 9.23 4.21 33.46
C ALA A 20 7.96 3.37 33.19
N MET A 21 7.12 3.15 34.21
CA MET A 21 5.84 2.45 34.08
C MET A 21 4.87 3.22 33.18
N ARG A 22 4.78 4.54 33.36
CA ARG A 22 3.92 5.38 32.49
C ARG A 22 4.42 5.41 31.05
N GLN A 23 5.72 5.28 30.83
CA GLN A 23 6.30 5.18 29.49
C GLN A 23 5.99 3.82 28.83
N SER A 24 6.04 2.71 29.58
CA SER A 24 5.74 1.37 29.04
C SER A 24 4.27 1.24 28.65
N GLU A 25 3.34 1.75 29.46
CA GLU A 25 1.91 1.77 29.14
C GLU A 25 1.61 2.55 27.85
N ARG A 26 2.25 3.71 27.65
CA ARG A 26 2.09 4.50 26.44
C ARG A 26 2.57 3.75 25.20
N ARG A 27 3.74 3.10 25.29
CA ARG A 27 4.28 2.28 24.19
C ARG A 27 3.36 1.11 23.87
N LEU A 28 2.85 0.42 24.88
CA LEU A 28 1.90 -0.68 24.69
C LEU A 28 0.63 -0.20 23.98
N LYS A 29 0.04 0.92 24.43
CA LYS A 29 -1.13 1.52 23.78
C LYS A 29 -0.86 1.92 22.32
N GLN A 30 0.32 2.48 22.03
CA GLN A 30 0.73 2.80 20.65
C GLN A 30 0.87 1.55 19.78
N LEU A 31 1.51 0.50 20.29
CA LEU A 31 1.66 -0.76 19.59
C LEU A 31 0.29 -1.40 19.31
N LEU A 32 -0.59 -1.44 20.31
CA LEU A 32 -1.96 -1.94 20.16
C LEU A 32 -2.73 -1.14 19.10
N ALA A 33 -2.72 0.19 19.17
CA ALA A 33 -3.37 1.04 18.18
C ALA A 33 -2.81 0.81 16.76
N SER A 34 -1.49 0.67 16.61
CA SER A 34 -0.87 0.35 15.32
C SER A 34 -1.27 -1.03 14.80
N SER A 35 -1.41 -2.02 15.70
CA SER A 35 -1.86 -3.37 15.33
C SER A 35 -3.33 -3.41 14.93
N GLU A 36 -4.19 -2.63 15.60
CA GLU A 36 -5.61 -2.51 15.25
C GLU A 36 -5.77 -1.90 13.85
N ILE A 37 -5.01 -0.85 13.55
CA ILE A 37 -5.00 -0.22 12.22
C ILE A 37 -4.49 -1.22 11.16
N ALA A 38 -3.44 -1.98 11.46
CA ALA A 38 -2.91 -2.99 10.55
C ALA A 38 -3.92 -4.12 10.30
N LEU A 39 -4.67 -4.55 11.32
CA LEU A 39 -5.68 -5.61 11.22
C LEU A 39 -6.95 -5.11 10.51
N ALA A 40 -7.34 -3.86 10.74
CA ALA A 40 -8.49 -3.23 10.08
C ALA A 40 -8.26 -2.97 8.58
N LYS A 41 -7.01 -3.05 8.11
CA LYS A 41 -6.70 -2.84 6.71
C LYS A 41 -7.23 -4.02 5.87
N PRO A 42 -8.16 -3.78 4.92
CA PRO A 42 -8.67 -4.86 4.07
C PRO A 42 -7.53 -5.43 3.22
N SER A 43 -7.31 -6.73 3.34
CA SER A 43 -6.36 -7.45 2.48
C SER A 43 -7.04 -7.75 1.15
N TYR A 44 -6.60 -7.10 0.07
CA TYR A 44 -7.07 -7.39 -1.29
C TYR A 44 -6.25 -8.51 -1.91
N ARG A 45 -6.02 -9.60 -1.15
CA ARG A 45 -5.33 -10.78 -1.67
C ARG A 45 -6.21 -11.43 -2.75
N CYS A 46 -5.59 -11.81 -3.86
CA CYS A 46 -6.28 -12.42 -4.98
C CYS A 46 -5.84 -13.86 -5.18
N VAL A 47 -6.68 -14.66 -5.82
CA VAL A 47 -6.36 -15.99 -6.34
C VAL A 47 -6.74 -16.08 -7.81
N LYS A 48 -5.97 -16.84 -8.57
CA LYS A 48 -6.29 -17.23 -9.94
C LYS A 48 -6.41 -18.73 -10.00
N ILE A 49 -7.40 -19.24 -10.70
CA ILE A 49 -7.53 -20.68 -10.95
C ILE A 49 -6.61 -21.03 -12.12
N GLU A 50 -5.66 -21.92 -11.87
CA GLU A 50 -4.93 -22.62 -12.91
C GLU A 50 -5.50 -24.01 -13.08
N TYR A 51 -5.61 -24.41 -14.34
CA TYR A 51 -6.22 -25.66 -14.73
C TYR A 51 -5.23 -26.54 -15.45
N GLY A 52 -5.24 -27.84 -15.13
CA GLY A 52 -4.43 -28.85 -15.80
C GLY A 52 -5.05 -29.29 -17.13
N ASN A 53 -4.49 -30.35 -17.73
CA ASN A 53 -4.96 -30.88 -19.02
C ASN A 53 -6.43 -31.36 -19.00
N GLN A 54 -6.90 -31.88 -17.85
CA GLN A 54 -8.27 -32.37 -17.65
C GLN A 54 -9.14 -31.34 -16.93
N ALA A 55 -9.20 -30.12 -17.46
CA ALA A 55 -9.98 -29.03 -16.88
C ALA A 55 -11.47 -29.11 -17.23
N CYS A 56 -12.36 -28.95 -16.25
CA CYS A 56 -13.79 -28.82 -16.50
C CYS A 56 -14.11 -27.53 -17.26
N GLN A 57 -15.18 -27.55 -18.06
CA GLN A 57 -15.58 -26.41 -18.91
C GLN A 57 -15.85 -25.14 -18.08
N GLN A 58 -16.30 -25.33 -16.85
CA GLN A 58 -16.59 -24.24 -15.93
C GLN A 58 -15.31 -23.50 -15.49
N VAL A 59 -14.23 -24.23 -15.16
CA VAL A 59 -12.94 -23.60 -14.87
C VAL A 59 -12.38 -22.88 -16.11
N LYS A 60 -12.58 -23.42 -17.32
CA LYS A 60 -12.19 -22.74 -18.57
C LYS A 60 -12.95 -21.42 -18.78
N SER A 61 -14.18 -21.32 -18.28
CA SER A 61 -14.99 -20.09 -18.34
C SER A 61 -14.56 -19.02 -17.35
N PHE A 62 -13.85 -19.38 -16.28
CA PHE A 62 -13.16 -18.44 -15.39
C PHE A 62 -11.96 -17.83 -16.13
N GLN A 63 -12.24 -16.91 -17.06
CA GLN A 63 -11.26 -16.14 -17.82
C GLN A 63 -10.30 -15.42 -16.86
N ALA A 64 -9.02 -15.84 -16.88
CA ALA A 64 -7.72 -15.21 -16.54
C ALA A 64 -7.59 -14.08 -15.49
N LYS A 65 -8.66 -13.50 -14.97
CA LYS A 65 -8.68 -12.39 -14.02
C LYS A 65 -8.53 -12.95 -12.60
N PRO A 66 -7.69 -12.33 -11.76
CA PRO A 66 -7.61 -12.68 -10.35
C PRO A 66 -8.95 -12.38 -9.66
N ILE A 67 -9.44 -13.34 -8.90
CA ILE A 67 -10.63 -13.25 -8.05
C ILE A 67 -10.15 -12.90 -6.63
N LEU A 68 -10.91 -12.12 -5.86
CA LEU A 68 -10.58 -11.89 -4.46
C LEU A 68 -10.70 -13.20 -3.66
N VAL A 69 -9.83 -13.40 -2.67
CA VAL A 69 -9.85 -14.62 -1.84
C VAL A 69 -11.22 -14.85 -1.20
N ASN A 70 -11.91 -13.78 -0.79
CA ASN A 70 -13.23 -13.89 -0.15
C ASN A 70 -14.35 -14.26 -1.14
N ASP A 71 -14.17 -13.94 -2.42
CA ASP A 71 -15.15 -14.21 -3.48
C ASP A 71 -14.83 -15.48 -4.27
N ALA A 72 -13.72 -16.14 -3.94
CA ALA A 72 -13.26 -17.32 -4.66
C ALA A 72 -14.19 -18.52 -4.37
N PRO A 73 -14.67 -19.22 -5.42
CA PRO A 73 -15.44 -20.44 -5.23
C PRO A 73 -14.56 -21.53 -4.62
N ARG A 74 -15.17 -22.52 -3.97
CA ARG A 74 -14.44 -23.71 -3.52
C ARG A 74 -14.09 -24.57 -4.74
N LEU A 75 -12.87 -25.11 -4.76
CA LEU A 75 -12.48 -26.16 -5.69
C LEU A 75 -12.66 -27.52 -5.01
N PRO A 76 -13.15 -28.55 -5.71
CA PRO A 76 -13.67 -28.54 -7.08
C PRO A 76 -14.97 -27.74 -7.22
N LEU A 77 -15.21 -27.16 -8.41
CA LEU A 77 -16.43 -26.41 -8.68
C LEU A 77 -17.68 -27.31 -8.60
N PRO A 78 -18.86 -26.75 -8.26
CA PRO A 78 -20.09 -27.53 -8.07
C PRO A 78 -20.44 -28.44 -9.27
N ASP A 79 -20.24 -27.98 -10.51
CA ASP A 79 -20.55 -28.76 -11.72
C ASP A 79 -19.28 -29.37 -12.36
N CYS A 80 -18.30 -29.74 -11.53
CA CYS A 80 -17.10 -30.43 -12.01
C CYS A 80 -17.35 -31.94 -12.19
N HIS A 81 -17.55 -32.38 -13.43
CA HIS A 81 -17.75 -33.80 -13.77
C HIS A 81 -16.45 -34.62 -13.99
N VAL A 82 -15.28 -34.04 -13.71
CA VAL A 82 -13.99 -34.72 -13.88
C VAL A 82 -13.74 -35.65 -12.69
N THR A 83 -13.34 -36.89 -12.96
CA THR A 83 -13.07 -37.93 -11.93
C THR A 83 -11.88 -37.57 -11.03
N GLN A 84 -10.87 -36.92 -11.58
CA GLN A 84 -9.70 -36.39 -10.87
C GLN A 84 -9.44 -34.94 -11.30
N CYS A 85 -9.81 -33.98 -10.46
CA CYS A 85 -9.64 -32.56 -10.76
C CYS A 85 -8.30 -32.04 -10.23
N ASP A 86 -7.43 -31.62 -11.16
CA ASP A 86 -6.08 -31.08 -10.85
C ASP A 86 -6.03 -29.54 -10.80
N CYS A 87 -7.18 -28.88 -10.68
CA CYS A 87 -7.23 -27.41 -10.66
C CYS A 87 -6.64 -26.86 -9.35
N LYS A 88 -5.85 -25.78 -9.46
CA LYS A 88 -5.12 -25.18 -8.33
C LYS A 88 -5.35 -23.68 -8.28
N PHE A 89 -5.31 -23.13 -7.08
CA PHE A 89 -5.25 -21.67 -6.90
C PHE A 89 -3.80 -21.20 -6.86
N ILE A 90 -3.44 -20.29 -7.77
CA ILE A 90 -2.28 -19.45 -7.59
C ILE A 90 -2.69 -18.24 -6.76
N ARG A 91 -1.97 -18.04 -5.66
CA ARG A 91 -2.14 -16.88 -4.78
C ARG A 91 -1.32 -15.70 -5.29
N PHE A 92 -1.95 -14.54 -5.31
CA PHE A 92 -1.31 -13.27 -5.55
C PHE A 92 -1.47 -12.41 -4.29
N ASP A 93 -0.36 -12.03 -3.67
CA ASP A 93 -0.39 -11.11 -2.55
C ASP A 93 -0.68 -9.68 -3.02
N ASP A 94 -1.33 -8.92 -2.14
CA ASP A 94 -1.61 -7.52 -2.41
C ASP A 94 -0.29 -6.73 -2.45
N ARG A 95 0.08 -6.24 -3.64
CA ARG A 95 1.29 -5.44 -3.85
C ARG A 95 1.21 -4.04 -3.22
N ARG A 96 0.07 -3.65 -2.65
CA ARG A 96 -0.07 -2.36 -1.95
C ARG A 96 0.64 -2.46 -0.59
N SER A 97 1.80 -1.82 -0.49
CA SER A 97 2.75 -1.95 0.62
C SER A 97 2.28 -1.51 2.01
N GLY A 98 1.03 -1.08 2.22
CA GLY A 98 0.66 -0.42 3.47
C GLY A 98 0.30 1.03 3.24
N GLU A 99 1.21 1.73 2.58
CA GLU A 99 1.18 3.18 2.41
C GLU A 99 0.08 3.59 1.42
N ASP A 100 -0.93 4.31 1.91
CA ASP A 100 -1.80 5.04 1.00
C ASP A 100 -0.96 6.16 0.38
N ARG A 101 -0.70 6.06 -0.93
CA ARG A 101 0.00 7.11 -1.67
C ARG A 101 -0.76 8.44 -1.69
N ARG A 102 -2.02 8.44 -1.24
CA ARG A 102 -2.75 9.64 -0.85
C ARG A 102 -2.23 10.02 0.53
N MET A 103 -1.07 10.69 0.49
CA MET A 103 -0.49 11.48 1.57
C MET A 103 -1.50 11.94 2.62
N SER A 104 -1.12 11.87 3.91
CA SER A 104 -1.95 12.37 5.01
C SER A 104 -2.46 13.79 4.69
N ALA A 105 -3.68 14.13 5.10
CA ALA A 105 -4.31 15.41 4.71
C ALA A 105 -3.39 16.63 4.96
N ALA A 106 -2.56 16.59 6.01
CA ALA A 106 -1.56 17.62 6.32
C ALA A 106 -0.49 17.76 5.22
N GLU A 107 0.01 16.64 4.74
CA GLU A 107 1.04 16.55 3.71
C GLU A 107 0.43 16.89 2.33
N ALA A 108 -0.82 16.50 2.07
CA ALA A 108 -1.57 16.89 0.88
C ALA A 108 -1.79 18.41 0.82
N VAL A 109 -2.05 19.06 1.96
CA VAL A 109 -2.15 20.53 2.08
C VAL A 109 -0.79 21.21 1.86
N ALA A 110 0.29 20.67 2.44
CA ALA A 110 1.64 21.18 2.20
C ALA A 110 2.03 21.11 0.72
N ASN A 111 1.75 19.98 0.06
CA ASN A 111 1.94 19.82 -1.36
C ASN A 111 1.03 20.71 -2.20
N ALA A 112 -0.25 20.87 -1.82
CA ALA A 112 -1.17 21.77 -2.51
C ALA A 112 -0.64 23.21 -2.54
N LYS A 113 0.02 23.68 -1.47
CA LYS A 113 0.69 24.99 -1.43
C LYS A 113 1.87 25.06 -2.43
N ILE A 114 2.68 24.01 -2.51
CA ILE A 114 3.79 23.89 -3.48
C ILE A 114 3.26 23.86 -4.93
N TYR A 115 2.13 23.20 -5.19
CA TYR A 115 1.53 23.11 -6.52
C TYR A 115 0.71 24.35 -6.91
N ALA A 116 0.14 25.07 -5.94
CA ALA A 116 -0.58 26.33 -6.19
C ALA A 116 0.35 27.38 -6.79
N ASP A 117 1.57 27.50 -6.26
CA ASP A 117 2.58 28.45 -6.75
C ASP A 117 3.07 28.09 -8.17
N LYS A 118 3.12 26.78 -8.49
CA LYS A 118 3.50 26.28 -9.83
C LYS A 118 2.39 26.37 -10.88
N ARG A 119 1.15 26.69 -10.50
CA ARG A 119 0.02 26.92 -11.43
C ARG A 119 -0.14 28.38 -11.84
N VAL A 120 0.59 29.31 -11.21
CA VAL A 120 0.65 30.73 -11.60
C VAL A 120 1.60 30.98 -12.78
N ARG A 121 2.49 30.02 -13.10
CA ARG A 121 3.38 30.17 -14.26
C ARG A 121 2.62 30.01 -15.57
N ARG A 122 2.67 31.10 -16.34
CA ARG A 122 2.21 31.29 -17.72
C ARG A 122 2.37 30.00 -18.55
N ASP A 123 1.31 29.66 -19.29
CA ASP A 123 1.13 28.44 -20.09
C ASP A 123 2.45 27.86 -20.68
N ARG A 124 2.80 26.64 -20.26
CA ARG A 124 4.02 25.94 -20.70
C ARG A 124 4.01 25.64 -22.21
N ARG A 125 2.84 25.63 -22.86
CA ARG A 125 2.74 25.39 -24.31
C ARG A 125 3.32 26.52 -25.16
N ARG A 126 3.35 27.76 -24.65
CA ARG A 126 4.02 28.87 -25.36
C ARG A 126 5.54 28.84 -25.24
N ALA A 127 6.08 28.30 -24.15
CA ALA A 127 7.53 28.22 -23.93
C ALA A 127 8.23 27.21 -24.85
N SER A 128 7.55 26.11 -25.22
CA SER A 128 8.12 25.11 -26.14
C SER A 128 8.11 25.56 -27.60
N LEU A 129 7.11 26.33 -28.04
CA LEU A 129 6.99 26.74 -29.44
C LEU A 129 8.16 27.63 -29.89
N GLN A 130 8.65 28.51 -29.02
CA GLN A 130 9.75 29.41 -29.37
C GLN A 130 11.07 28.64 -29.58
N GLN A 131 11.27 27.54 -28.85
CA GLN A 131 12.45 26.68 -28.96
C GLN A 131 12.42 25.76 -30.19
N PHE A 132 11.23 25.38 -30.67
CA PHE A 132 11.09 24.62 -31.92
C PHE A 132 11.25 25.51 -33.17
N LEU A 133 10.81 26.77 -33.12
CA LEU A 133 10.83 27.67 -34.28
C LEU A 133 12.22 28.24 -34.60
N THR A 134 13.13 28.35 -33.62
CA THR A 134 14.49 28.86 -33.84
C THR A 134 15.49 27.78 -34.30
N GLY A 135 15.11 26.50 -34.33
CA GLY A 135 16.03 25.39 -34.61
C GLY A 135 15.74 24.57 -35.87
N SER A 136 14.61 24.77 -36.55
CA SER A 136 14.20 23.90 -37.67
C SER A 136 14.61 24.46 -39.03
N SER A 137 15.93 24.57 -39.24
CA SER A 137 16.53 24.60 -40.58
C SER A 137 17.27 23.29 -40.80
N ARG A 138 16.53 22.19 -40.96
CA ARG A 138 17.09 20.97 -41.55
C ARG A 138 16.13 20.43 -42.61
N ASN A 139 16.53 20.64 -43.85
CA ASN A 139 15.95 20.05 -45.06
C ASN A 139 15.82 18.54 -44.87
N PHE A 140 14.58 18.05 -44.85
CA PHE A 140 14.32 16.62 -44.95
C PHE A 140 14.13 16.29 -46.43
N SER A 141 15.24 15.96 -47.11
CA SER A 141 15.20 15.35 -48.44
C SER A 141 14.55 13.97 -48.34
N ARG A 142 13.37 13.84 -48.92
CA ARG A 142 12.57 12.61 -48.99
C ARG A 142 13.09 11.74 -50.13
N SER A 143 13.72 10.62 -49.82
CA SER A 143 14.02 9.57 -50.79
C SER A 143 12.93 8.49 -50.75
N VAL A 144 12.18 8.44 -51.87
CA VAL A 144 11.29 7.39 -52.43
C VAL A 144 10.29 6.73 -51.49
#